data_AF-A0A5F0UZM5-F1
#
_entry.id   AF-A0A5F0UZM5-F1
#
_cell.length_a   1.000
_cell.length_b   1.000
_cell.length_c   1.000
_cell.angle_alpha   90.00
_cell.angle_beta   90.00
_cell.angle_gamma   90.00
#
_symmetry.space_group_name_H-M   'P 1'
#
loop_
_entity.id
_entity.type
_entity.pdbx_description
1 polymer ?
#
loop_
_entity_poly.entity_id
_entity_poly.type
_entity_poly.pdbx_seq_one_letter_code
_entity_poly.pdbx_strand_id
1 'polypeptide(L)' 'MENWLTKLRLEKDLTQDEVAQLSNIPRTTYSSIEQGRRRPSVEKAMKIAKALDFEWTLFFEPKLREMTREEVPK' A
#
# COMPACT_ATOMS: atom_id res chain seq x y z
N MET A 1 -10.69 7.84 -0.16
CA MET A 1 -11.13 6.46 -0.45
C MET A 1 -10.12 5.53 0.20
N GLU A 2 -10.58 4.70 1.13
CA GLU A 2 -9.76 3.80 1.93
C GLU A 2 -9.41 2.56 1.10
N ASN A 3 -8.14 2.39 0.71
CA ASN A 3 -7.75 1.20 -0.04
C ASN A 3 -7.32 0.06 0.90
N TRP A 4 -7.17 -1.14 0.35
CA TRP A 4 -6.80 -2.33 1.13
C TRP A 4 -5.50 -2.15 1.92
N LEU A 5 -4.54 -1.37 1.39
CA LEU A 5 -3.26 -1.11 2.06
C LEU A 5 -3.44 -0.17 3.27
N THR A 6 -4.33 0.83 3.17
CA THR A 6 -4.70 1.69 4.30
C THR A 6 -5.29 0.86 5.44
N LYS A 7 -6.21 -0.06 5.13
CA LYS A 7 -6.82 -0.95 6.14
C LYS A 7 -5.78 -1.81 6.84
N LEU A 8 -4.93 -2.47 6.07
CA LEU A 8 -3.85 -3.32 6.58
C LEU A 8 -2.86 -2.55 7.47
N ARG A 9 -2.55 -1.30 7.11
CA ARG A 9 -1.72 -0.42 7.94
C ARG A 9 -2.42 -0.05 9.25
N LEU A 10 -3.70 0.30 9.21
CA LEU A 10 -4.46 0.70 10.40
C LEU A 10 -4.72 -0.49 11.34
N GLU A 11 -4.92 -1.69 10.82
CA GLU A 11 -4.99 -2.94 11.63
C GLU A 11 -3.71 -3.21 12.43
N LYS A 12 -2.60 -2.58 12.05
CA LYS A 12 -1.30 -2.68 12.73
C LYS A 12 -0.98 -1.46 13.59
N ASP A 13 -1.92 -0.52 13.73
CA ASP A 13 -1.73 0.75 14.45
C ASP A 13 -0.51 1.56 13.98
N LEU A 14 -0.16 1.45 12.70
CA LEU A 14 0.99 2.16 12.12
C LEU A 14 0.56 3.42 11.37
N THR A 15 1.37 4.47 11.45
CA THR A 15 1.28 5.67 10.61
C THR A 15 1.98 5.46 9.26
N GLN A 16 1.69 6.33 8.29
CA GLN A 16 2.41 6.31 7.01
C GLN A 16 3.92 6.56 7.16
N ASP A 17 4.34 7.25 8.23
CA ASP A 17 5.76 7.48 8.50
C ASP A 17 6.44 6.19 8.96
N GLU A 18 5.83 5.51 9.92
CA GLU A 18 6.38 4.28 10.51
C GLU A 18 6.51 3.20 9.45
N VAL A 19 5.50 2.99 8.60
CA VAL A 19 5.62 2.02 7.50
C VAL A 19 6.72 2.40 6.53
N ALA A 20 6.88 3.70 6.21
CA ALA A 20 7.94 4.16 5.32
C ALA A 20 9.33 3.91 5.91
N GLN A 21 9.50 4.16 7.21
CA GLN A 21 10.73 3.87 7.96
C GLN A 21 11.01 2.36 8.01
N LEU A 22 10.03 1.54 8.39
CA LEU A 22 10.14 0.07 8.45
C LEU A 22 10.44 -0.55 7.08
N SER A 23 9.88 0.02 6.02
CA SER A 23 10.11 -0.43 4.64
C SER A 23 11.38 0.16 4.03
N ASN A 24 12.07 1.07 4.71
CA ASN A 24 13.20 1.83 4.18
C ASN A 24 12.92 2.47 2.81
N ILE A 25 11.81 3.22 2.71
CA ILE A 25 11.41 3.99 1.53
C ILE A 25 10.99 5.41 1.92
N PRO A 26 11.03 6.38 0.99
CA PRO A 26 10.53 7.72 1.29
C PRO A 26 9.03 7.70 1.64
N ARG A 27 8.63 8.45 2.68
CA ARG A 27 7.23 8.60 3.10
C ARG A 27 6.31 8.99 1.94
N THR A 28 6.74 9.91 1.08
CA THR A 28 5.98 10.35 -0.11
C THR A 28 5.79 9.21 -1.12
N THR A 29 6.76 8.30 -1.22
CA THR A 29 6.65 7.10 -2.06
C THR A 29 5.61 6.14 -1.48
N TYR A 30 5.68 5.87 -0.17
CA TYR A 30 4.69 5.04 0.51
C TYR A 30 3.28 5.62 0.38
N SER A 31 3.10 6.91 0.67
CA SER A 31 1.83 7.62 0.55
C SER A 31 1.25 7.55 -0.87
N SER A 32 2.09 7.70 -1.91
CA SER A 32 1.65 7.56 -3.31
C SER A 32 1.21 6.13 -3.67
N ILE A 33 1.84 5.12 -3.06
CA ILE A 33 1.47 3.71 -3.22
C ILE A 33 0.15 3.43 -2.48
N GLU A 34 0.03 3.90 -1.23
CA GLU A 34 -1.19 3.79 -0.42
C GLU A 34 -2.35 4.56 -1.03
N GLN A 35 -2.14 5.59 -1.84
CA GLN A 35 -3.22 6.27 -2.56
C GLN A 35 -3.55 5.62 -3.90
N GLY A 36 -2.85 4.55 -4.29
CA GLY A 36 -2.99 3.91 -5.61
C GLY A 36 -2.47 4.75 -6.78
N ARG A 37 -1.86 5.92 -6.52
CA ARG A 37 -1.29 6.82 -7.54
C ARG A 37 -0.04 6.23 -8.20
N ARG A 38 0.67 5.36 -7.49
CA ARG A 38 1.89 4.71 -7.96
C ARG A 38 1.87 3.22 -7.67
N ARG A 39 2.25 2.42 -8.68
CA ARG A 39 2.56 1.01 -8.46
C ARG A 39 3.98 0.87 -7.89
N PRO A 40 4.18 0.12 -6.80
CA PRO A 40 5.53 -0.17 -6.30
C PRO A 40 6.29 -1.04 -7.32
N SER A 41 7.62 -0.90 -7.34
CA SER A 41 8.48 -1.93 -7.94
C SER A 41 8.46 -3.19 -7.07
N VAL A 42 8.87 -4.33 -7.63
CA VAL A 42 8.97 -5.60 -6.88
C VAL A 42 9.78 -5.44 -5.58
N GLU A 43 10.91 -4.74 -5.64
CA GLU A 43 11.73 -4.45 -4.47
C GLU A 43 10.96 -3.68 -3.38
N LYS A 44 10.22 -2.62 -3.76
CA LYS A 44 9.42 -1.83 -2.82
C LYS A 44 8.23 -2.61 -2.29
N ALA A 45 7.60 -3.43 -3.13
CA ALA A 45 6.51 -4.31 -2.75
C ALA A 45 6.98 -5.28 -1.66
N MET A 46 8.11 -5.96 -1.85
CA MET A 46 8.69 -6.86 -0.84
C MET A 46 9.02 -6.14 0.48
N LYS A 47 9.58 -4.93 0.40
CA LYS A 47 9.89 -4.12 1.59
C LYS A 47 8.64 -3.74 2.39
N ILE A 48 7.61 -3.25 1.72
CA ILE A 48 6.33 -2.87 2.35
C ILE A 48 5.60 -4.09 2.90
N ALA A 49 5.58 -5.17 2.14
CA ALA A 49 5.01 -6.44 2.53
C ALA A 49 5.67 -7.01 3.79
N LYS A 50 7.00 -6.92 3.90
CA LYS A 50 7.73 -7.29 5.11
C LYS A 50 7.40 -6.38 6.30
N ALA A 51 7.28 -5.07 6.08
CA ALA A 51 6.96 -4.11 7.15
C ALA A 51 5.54 -4.28 7.70
N LEU A 52 4.59 -4.64 6.83
CA LEU A 52 3.18 -4.84 7.16
C LEU A 52 2.81 -6.33 7.27
N ASP A 53 3.76 -7.24 7.21
CA ASP A 53 3.56 -8.71 7.33
C ASP A 53 2.40 -9.25 6.46
N PHE A 54 2.53 -9.09 5.14
CA PHE A 54 1.62 -9.68 4.15
C PHE A 54 2.39 -10.17 2.91
N GLU A 55 1.72 -10.88 2.00
CA GLU A 55 2.36 -11.38 0.77
C GLU A 55 2.51 -10.27 -0.29
N TRP A 56 3.75 -9.97 -0.71
CA TRP A 56 4.03 -8.85 -1.62
C TRP A 56 3.35 -8.97 -3.00
N THR A 57 3.01 -10.18 -3.43
CA THR A 57 2.30 -10.44 -4.69
C THR A 57 0.91 -9.84 -4.71
N LEU A 58 0.31 -9.53 -3.54
CA LEU A 58 -0.98 -8.84 -3.44
C LEU A 58 -0.99 -7.48 -4.15
N PHE A 59 0.16 -6.80 -4.30
CA PHE A 59 0.27 -5.59 -5.11
C PHE A 59 -0.03 -5.80 -6.60
N PHE A 60 0.05 -7.04 -7.07
CA PHE A 60 -0.10 -7.43 -8.47
C PHE A 60 -1.34 -8.30 -8.73
N GLU A 61 -2.10 -8.64 -7.68
CA GLU A 61 -3.34 -9.40 -7.79
C GLU A 61 -4.44 -8.60 -8.52
N PRO A 62 -4.98 -9.10 -9.65
CA PRO A 62 -6.00 -8.41 -10.43
C PRO A 62 -7.28 -8.12 -9.65
N LYS A 63 -7.68 -9.03 -8.74
CA LYS A 63 -8.92 -8.93 -7.96
C LYS A 63 -8.93 -7.73 -7.00
N LEU A 64 -7.77 -7.33 -6.48
CA LEU A 64 -7.63 -6.18 -5.58
C LEU A 64 -7.61 -4.83 -6.33
N ARG A 65 -7.56 -4.87 -7.67
CA ARG A 65 -7.58 -3.67 -8.52
C ARG A 65 -8.98 -3.05 -8.61
N GLU A 66 -10.03 -3.84 -8.42
CA GLU A 66 -11.43 -3.41 -8.63
C GLU A 66 -11.99 -2.61 -7.44
N MET A 67 -11.56 -2.90 -6.20
CA MET A 67 -11.93 -2.12 -5.02
C MET A 67 -11.45 -0.65 -5.03
N THR A 68 -10.61 -0.25 -5.99
CA THR A 68 -10.11 1.14 -6.13
C THR A 68 -10.75 1.94 -7.27
N ARG A 69 -11.67 1.33 -8.05
CA ARG A 69 -12.29 1.98 -9.22
C ARG A 69 -13.78 2.26 -9.06
N GLU A 70 -14.46 1.59 -8.14
CA GLU A 70 -15.87 1.90 -7.84
C GLU A 70 -15.93 2.99 -6.77
N GLU A 71 -15.81 4.25 -7.22
CA GLU A 71 -16.47 5.46 -6.69
C GLU A 71 -15.73 6.71 -7.21
N VAL A 72 -15.78 6.93 -8.53
CA VAL A 72 -15.70 8.31 -9.05
C VAL A 72 -17.08 8.65 -9.61
N PRO A 73 -18.02 9.14 -8.78
CA PRO A 73 -19.12 9.93 -9.32
C PRO A 73 -18.51 11.18 -9.96
N LYS A 74 -18.99 11.48 -11.16
CA LYS A 74 -18.63 12.66 -11.94
C LYS A 74 -19.08 13.94 -11.26
#